data_AF-A0A7C0YM77-F1
#
_entry.id   AF-A0A7C0YM77-F1
#
_cell.length_a   1.000
_cell.length_b   1.000
_cell.length_c   1.000
_cell.angle_alpha   90.00
_cell.angle_beta   90.00
_cell.angle_gamma   90.00
#
_symmetry.space_group_name_H-M   'P 1'
#
loop_
_entity.id
_entity.type
_entity.pdbx_description
1 polymer ?
#
loop_
_entity_poly.entity_id
_entity_poly.type
_entity_poly.pdbx_seq_one_letter_code
_entity_poly.pdbx_strand_id
1 'polypeptide(L)'
;MSKLNNFIYKEILKNSNILIVGSTDSGKTWYVKNILIPFLQDKKKKVVYFHNPDNLLGLIKNVDFFIVDEIETLIDKDFLEAHSTEIKPYYSKKYLKKVKGWHNKLKKITIPSIFILTRNNQKEIDNVVNNIKVIDWGVKVKCLAFKKQKQE
;
A
#
# COMPACT_ATOMS: atom_id res chain seq x y z
N MET A 1 -13.50 18.47 3.42
CA MET A 1 -13.08 17.19 2.81
C MET A 1 -11.61 17.26 2.43
N SER A 2 -10.79 16.26 2.79
CA SER A 2 -9.34 16.33 2.56
C SER A 2 -9.00 16.32 1.06
N LYS A 3 -8.02 17.14 0.64
CA LYS A 3 -7.48 17.14 -0.74
C LYS A 3 -6.99 15.74 -1.16
N LEU A 4 -6.50 14.95 -0.20
CA LEU A 4 -6.02 13.58 -0.40
C LEU A 4 -7.13 12.61 -0.84
N ASN A 5 -8.30 12.66 -0.20
CA ASN A 5 -9.43 11.78 -0.53
C ASN A 5 -9.89 12.00 -1.98
N ASN A 6 -10.02 13.28 -2.37
CA ASN A 6 -10.42 13.65 -3.73
C ASN A 6 -9.39 13.23 -4.76
N PHE A 7 -8.10 13.35 -4.44
CA PHE A 7 -7.03 12.86 -5.30
C PHE A 7 -7.12 11.35 -5.50
N ILE A 8 -7.20 10.58 -4.40
CA ILE A 8 -7.32 9.11 -4.44
C ILE A 8 -8.53 8.70 -5.28
N TYR A 9 -9.68 9.33 -5.06
CA TYR A 9 -10.88 9.04 -5.84
C TYR A 9 -10.71 9.29 -7.33
N LYS A 10 -10.09 10.42 -7.72
CA LYS A 10 -9.82 10.73 -9.13
C LYS A 10 -8.90 9.69 -9.78
N GLU A 11 -7.90 9.19 -9.06
CA GLU A 11 -6.98 8.18 -9.57
C GLU A 11 -7.66 6.80 -9.69
N ILE A 12 -8.49 6.41 -8.71
CA ILE A 12 -9.30 5.19 -8.79
C ILE A 12 -10.24 5.22 -10.00
N LEU A 13 -10.89 6.35 -10.26
CA LEU A 13 -11.77 6.50 -11.43
C LEU A 13 -11.04 6.37 -12.78
N LYS A 14 -9.71 6.57 -12.80
CA LYS A 14 -8.86 6.34 -13.98
C LYS A 14 -8.34 4.90 -14.06
N ASN A 15 -8.84 4.01 -13.20
CA ASN A 15 -8.34 2.65 -13.02
C ASN A 15 -6.85 2.58 -12.63
N SER A 16 -6.33 3.61 -11.96
CA SER A 16 -4.96 3.62 -11.44
C SER A 16 -4.87 2.84 -10.13
N ASN A 17 -3.75 2.15 -9.90
CA ASN A 17 -3.39 1.66 -8.57
C ASN A 17 -2.63 2.74 -7.79
N ILE A 18 -2.78 2.73 -6.48
CA ILE A 18 -2.17 3.70 -5.58
C ILE A 18 -1.35 2.95 -4.54
N LEU A 19 -0.16 3.45 -4.25
CA LEU A 19 0.68 2.95 -3.17
C LEU A 19 0.79 4.05 -2.11
N ILE A 20 0.15 3.86 -0.96
CA ILE A 20 0.25 4.76 0.19
C ILE A 20 1.41 4.29 1.07
N VAL A 21 2.40 5.14 1.27
CA VAL A 21 3.62 4.82 2.01
C VAL A 21 3.75 5.76 3.19
N GLY A 22 4.00 5.23 4.38
CA GLY A 22 4.23 6.10 5.55
C GLY A 22 4.80 5.33 6.72
N SER A 23 5.17 6.07 7.77
CA SER A 23 5.82 5.46 8.92
C SER A 23 4.91 4.54 9.72
N THR A 24 5.51 3.68 10.54
CA THR A 24 4.80 3.06 11.67
C THR A 24 4.13 4.17 12.49
N ASP A 25 2.92 3.90 12.98
CA ASP A 25 2.09 4.82 13.79
C ASP A 25 1.76 6.17 13.15
N SER A 26 1.94 6.32 11.83
CA SER A 26 1.51 7.52 11.10
C SER A 26 -0.02 7.63 10.99
N GLY A 27 -0.78 6.58 11.31
CA GLY A 27 -2.24 6.56 11.27
C GLY A 27 -2.83 6.10 9.93
N LYS A 28 -2.05 5.47 9.03
CA LYS A 28 -2.51 4.98 7.72
C LYS A 28 -3.77 4.10 7.84
N THR A 29 -3.70 3.07 8.67
CA THR A 29 -4.82 2.14 8.87
C THR A 29 -6.05 2.84 9.44
N TRP A 30 -5.88 3.77 10.39
CA TRP A 30 -6.99 4.54 10.94
C TRP A 30 -7.63 5.44 9.88
N TYR A 31 -6.81 6.16 9.11
CA TYR A 31 -7.28 7.00 8.00
C TYR A 31 -8.04 6.18 6.97
N VAL A 32 -7.51 5.02 6.58
CA VAL A 32 -8.16 4.16 5.60
C VAL A 32 -9.52 3.68 6.08
N LYS A 33 -9.59 3.17 7.31
CA LYS A 33 -10.82 2.59 7.87
C LYS A 33 -11.89 3.64 8.20
N ASN A 34 -11.49 4.77 8.76
CA ASN A 34 -12.44 5.74 9.33
C ASN A 34 -12.70 6.95 8.43
N ILE A 35 -11.84 7.20 7.42
CA ILE A 35 -12.00 8.35 6.52
C ILE A 35 -12.15 7.90 5.09
N LEU A 36 -11.18 7.13 4.55
CA LEU A 36 -11.16 6.84 3.12
C LEU A 36 -12.26 5.88 2.70
N ILE A 37 -12.45 4.77 3.41
CA ILE A 37 -13.49 3.78 3.11
C ILE A 37 -14.89 4.41 3.19
N PRO A 38 -15.28 5.11 4.29
CA PRO A 38 -16.57 5.79 4.38
C PRO A 38 -16.77 6.80 3.24
N PHE A 39 -15.77 7.64 2.97
CA PHE A 39 -15.85 8.60 1.86
C PHE A 39 -16.09 7.94 0.50
N LEU A 40 -15.48 6.78 0.25
CA LEU A 40 -15.66 6.06 -1.00
C LEU A 40 -17.02 5.36 -1.07
N GLN A 41 -17.53 4.85 0.05
CA GLN A 41 -18.87 4.29 0.16
C GLN A 41 -19.95 5.36 -0.06
N ASP A 42 -19.74 6.59 0.43
CA ASP A 42 -20.62 7.74 0.14
C ASP A 42 -20.66 8.08 -1.36
N LYS A 43 -19.57 7.78 -2.09
CA LYS A 43 -19.52 7.85 -3.57
C LYS A 43 -20.10 6.62 -4.27
N LYS A 44 -20.83 5.78 -3.53
CA LYS A 44 -21.47 4.54 -4.00
C LYS A 44 -20.47 3.53 -4.57
N LYS A 45 -19.25 3.49 -4.03
CA LYS A 45 -18.22 2.52 -4.41
C LYS A 45 -18.17 1.35 -3.44
N LYS A 46 -18.09 0.14 -4.00
CA LYS A 46 -17.93 -1.13 -3.27
C LYS A 46 -16.46 -1.39 -3.03
N VAL A 47 -16.07 -1.28 -1.75
CA VAL A 47 -14.69 -1.43 -1.30
C VAL A 47 -14.56 -2.70 -0.49
N VAL A 48 -13.51 -3.48 -0.74
CA VAL A 48 -13.09 -4.52 0.19
C VAL A 48 -11.72 -4.19 0.74
N TYR A 49 -11.60 -4.24 2.06
CA TYR A 49 -10.37 -4.02 2.80
C TYR A 49 -9.80 -5.33 3.32
N PHE A 50 -8.51 -5.55 3.07
CA PHE A 50 -7.73 -6.65 3.63
C PHE A 50 -6.68 -6.06 4.57
N HIS A 51 -6.66 -6.49 5.82
CA HIS A 51 -5.69 -6.00 6.81
C HIS A 51 -4.24 -6.44 6.53
N ASN A 52 -4.05 -7.52 5.77
CA ASN A 52 -2.76 -7.95 5.27
C ASN A 52 -2.97 -8.88 4.06
N PRO A 53 -1.93 -9.18 3.27
CA PRO A 53 -2.04 -10.07 2.12
C PRO A 53 -2.28 -11.55 2.50
N ASP A 54 -2.10 -11.96 3.76
CA ASP A 54 -2.42 -13.33 4.19
C ASP A 54 -3.92 -13.61 4.02
N ASN A 55 -4.76 -12.61 4.29
CA ASN A 55 -6.23 -12.68 4.24
C ASN A 55 -6.83 -12.68 2.83
N LEU A 56 -6.00 -12.63 1.78
CA LEU A 56 -6.48 -12.67 0.40
C LEU A 56 -6.84 -14.12 0.02
N LEU A 57 -8.07 -14.52 0.35
CA LEU A 57 -8.60 -15.89 0.17
C LEU A 57 -9.21 -16.15 -1.22
N GLY A 58 -9.25 -15.15 -2.09
CA GLY A 58 -9.80 -15.25 -3.44
C GLY A 58 -10.26 -13.89 -3.97
N LEU A 59 -10.56 -13.83 -5.28
CA LEU A 59 -11.14 -12.63 -5.88
C LEU A 59 -12.64 -12.58 -5.57
N ILE A 60 -13.03 -11.57 -4.81
CA ILE A 60 -14.44 -11.28 -4.53
C ILE A 60 -15.03 -10.60 -5.77
N LYS A 61 -16.16 -11.13 -6.26
CA LYS A 61 -16.89 -10.55 -7.39
C LYS A 61 -17.65 -9.28 -6.97
N ASN A 62 -17.96 -8.41 -7.92
CA ASN A 62 -18.77 -7.20 -7.72
C ASN A 62 -18.16 -6.17 -6.75
N VAL A 63 -16.84 -5.98 -6.80
CA VAL A 63 -16.09 -4.97 -6.04
C VAL A 63 -15.48 -3.96 -7.01
N ASP A 64 -15.52 -2.67 -6.67
CA ASP A 64 -14.93 -1.62 -7.51
C ASP A 64 -13.41 -1.53 -7.35
N PHE A 65 -12.91 -1.73 -6.12
CA PHE A 65 -11.47 -1.74 -5.83
C PHE A 65 -11.16 -2.42 -4.49
N PHE A 66 -9.91 -2.87 -4.38
CA PHE A 66 -9.37 -3.42 -3.14
C PHE A 66 -8.51 -2.40 -2.41
N ILE A 67 -8.50 -2.51 -1.08
CA ILE A 67 -7.48 -1.89 -0.24
C ILE A 67 -6.76 -3.02 0.49
N VAL A 68 -5.45 -3.15 0.28
CA VAL A 68 -4.63 -4.16 0.95
C VAL A 68 -3.61 -3.45 1.83
N ASP A 69 -3.77 -3.62 3.13
CA ASP A 69 -2.88 -3.08 4.15
C ASP A 69 -1.65 -3.98 4.35
N GLU A 70 -0.62 -3.44 4.98
CA GLU A 70 0.62 -4.15 5.34
C GLU A 70 1.20 -5.02 4.21
N ILE A 71 1.28 -4.46 3.00
CA ILE A 71 2.02 -5.09 1.90
C ILE A 71 3.53 -4.93 2.11
N GLU A 72 4.32 -5.73 1.40
CA GLU A 72 5.77 -5.53 1.30
C GLU A 72 6.21 -5.53 -0.15
N THR A 73 7.18 -4.67 -0.46
CA THR A 73 7.89 -4.64 -1.75
C THR A 73 9.35 -4.99 -1.54
N LEU A 74 9.95 -5.70 -2.49
CA LEU A 74 11.39 -6.05 -2.46
C LEU A 74 12.22 -5.18 -3.41
N ILE A 75 11.60 -4.28 -4.16
CA ILE A 75 12.26 -3.38 -5.12
C ILE A 75 13.28 -2.46 -4.44
N ASP A 76 12.98 -1.94 -3.25
CA ASP A 76 13.87 -1.07 -2.49
C ASP A 76 14.74 -1.84 -1.48
N LYS A 77 14.78 -3.17 -1.57
CA LYS A 77 15.56 -4.01 -0.65
C LYS A 77 17.03 -3.59 -0.59
N ASP A 78 17.67 -3.34 -1.72
CA ASP A 78 19.08 -2.95 -1.77
C ASP A 78 19.31 -1.60 -1.06
N PHE A 79 18.36 -0.67 -1.19
CA PHE A 79 18.38 0.59 -0.46
C PHE A 79 18.26 0.36 1.05
N LEU A 80 17.32 -0.48 1.48
CA LEU A 80 17.13 -0.82 2.90
C LEU A 80 18.38 -1.50 3.48
N GLU A 81 18.99 -2.43 2.76
CA GLU A 81 20.21 -3.13 3.19
C GLU A 81 21.44 -2.23 3.23
N ALA A 82 21.54 -1.24 2.34
CA ALA A 82 22.64 -0.27 2.33
C ALA A 82 22.55 0.76 3.47
N HIS A 83 21.34 1.03 3.97
CA HIS A 83 21.08 2.07 4.97
C HIS A 83 20.68 1.52 6.35
N SER A 84 20.66 0.19 6.51
CA SER A 84 20.40 -0.45 7.80
C SER A 84 21.63 -0.42 8.71
N THR A 85 21.41 -0.14 9.99
CA THR A 85 22.42 -0.24 11.05
C THR A 85 22.53 -1.67 11.61
N GLU A 86 21.64 -2.58 11.23
CA GLU A 86 21.59 -3.96 11.74
C GLU A 86 22.41 -4.96 10.90
N ILE A 87 22.70 -6.11 11.51
CA ILE A 87 23.45 -7.21 10.89
C ILE A 87 22.68 -7.75 9.67
N LYS A 88 23.33 -7.75 8.50
CA LYS A 88 22.79 -8.31 7.27
C LYS A 88 22.52 -9.81 7.40
N PRO A 89 21.45 -10.34 6.76
CA PRO A 89 20.54 -9.66 5.82
C PRO A 89 19.37 -8.93 6.51
N TYR A 90 18.89 -7.83 5.90
CA TYR A 90 17.74 -7.05 6.39
C TYR A 90 16.47 -7.90 6.51
N TYR A 91 16.25 -8.84 5.59
CA TYR A 91 15.15 -9.78 5.64
C TYR A 91 15.61 -11.20 5.95
N SER A 92 14.91 -11.87 6.87
CA SER A 92 15.08 -13.30 7.08
C SER A 92 14.60 -14.12 5.89
N LYS A 93 15.22 -15.28 5.63
CA LYS A 93 14.78 -16.23 4.58
C LYS A 93 13.30 -16.64 4.74
N LYS A 94 12.83 -16.80 5.99
CA LYS A 94 11.43 -17.12 6.32
C LYS A 94 10.49 -16.01 5.88
N TYR A 95 10.85 -14.75 6.14
CA TYR A 95 10.07 -13.59 5.73
C TYR A 95 10.04 -13.43 4.21
N LEU A 96 11.18 -13.58 3.53
CA LEU A 96 11.23 -13.53 2.05
C LEU A 96 10.30 -14.57 1.39
N LYS A 97 10.24 -15.78 1.94
CA LYS A 97 9.30 -16.81 1.46
C LYS A 97 7.85 -16.38 1.65
N LYS A 98 7.53 -15.72 2.77
CA LYS A 98 6.20 -15.16 3.05
C LYS A 98 5.83 -14.07 2.04
N VAL A 99 6.71 -13.09 1.84
CA VAL A 99 6.53 -11.96 0.90
C VAL A 99 6.33 -12.47 -0.54
N LYS A 100 7.11 -13.46 -0.98
CA LYS A 100 6.90 -14.09 -2.29
C LYS A 100 5.50 -14.72 -2.42
N GLY A 101 5.01 -15.34 -1.35
CA GLY A 101 3.65 -15.85 -1.27
C GLY A 101 2.60 -14.73 -1.39
N TRP A 102 2.85 -13.59 -0.75
CA TRP A 102 2.01 -12.40 -0.87
C TRP A 102 1.97 -11.85 -2.29
N HIS A 103 3.13 -11.67 -2.94
CA HIS A 103 3.21 -11.18 -4.32
C HIS A 103 2.44 -12.07 -5.30
N ASN A 104 2.50 -13.39 -5.13
CA ASN A 104 1.73 -14.34 -5.94
C ASN A 104 0.21 -14.19 -5.76
N LYS A 105 -0.26 -13.84 -4.55
CA LYS A 105 -1.67 -13.55 -4.28
C LYS A 105 -2.07 -12.20 -4.89
N LEU A 106 -1.26 -11.16 -4.67
CA LEU A 106 -1.50 -9.79 -5.14
C LEU A 106 -1.52 -9.70 -6.67
N LYS A 107 -0.68 -10.48 -7.37
CA LYS A 107 -0.66 -10.57 -8.83
C LYS A 107 -2.01 -10.95 -9.46
N LYS A 108 -2.87 -11.66 -8.71
CA LYS A 108 -4.18 -12.10 -9.19
C LYS A 108 -5.20 -10.95 -9.20
N ILE A 109 -4.91 -9.84 -8.54
CA ILE A 109 -5.80 -8.68 -8.52
C ILE A 109 -5.73 -7.97 -9.87
N THR A 110 -6.87 -7.90 -10.57
CA THR A 110 -6.98 -7.27 -11.90
C THR A 110 -7.79 -5.97 -11.89
N ILE A 111 -8.31 -5.56 -10.72
CA ILE A 111 -9.08 -4.33 -10.54
C ILE A 111 -8.22 -3.26 -9.86
N PRO A 112 -8.57 -1.97 -9.97
CA PRO A 112 -7.84 -0.89 -9.31
C PRO A 112 -7.71 -1.16 -7.82
N SER A 113 -6.55 -0.85 -7.25
CA SER A 113 -6.26 -1.17 -5.85
C SER A 113 -5.43 -0.11 -5.17
N ILE A 114 -5.66 0.04 -3.87
CA ILE A 114 -4.82 0.82 -2.97
C ILE A 114 -4.00 -0.16 -2.14
N PHE A 115 -2.69 -0.02 -2.18
CA PHE A 115 -1.75 -0.79 -1.37
C PHE A 115 -1.16 0.12 -0.30
N ILE A 116 -0.95 -0.41 0.91
CA ILE A 116 -0.40 0.35 2.03
C ILE A 116 0.92 -0.29 2.45
N LEU A 117 1.98 0.51 2.43
CA LEU A 117 3.34 0.12 2.74
C LEU A 117 3.86 0.89 3.96
N THR A 118 4.55 0.18 4.84
CA THR A 118 5.22 0.78 5.99
C THR A 118 6.72 0.86 5.75
N ARG A 119 7.32 2.00 6.08
CA ARG A 119 8.76 2.26 6.07
C ARG A 119 9.15 3.01 7.34
N ASN A 120 10.33 2.79 7.89
CA ASN A 120 10.64 3.21 9.26
C ASN A 120 10.97 4.71 9.37
N ASN A 121 11.47 5.33 8.32
CA ASN A 121 11.90 6.72 8.33
C ASN A 121 11.58 7.47 7.03
N GLN A 122 11.76 8.79 7.05
CA GLN A 122 11.44 9.66 5.90
C GLN A 122 12.28 9.34 4.66
N LYS A 123 13.56 8.96 4.81
CA LYS A 123 14.42 8.62 3.67
C LYS A 123 13.93 7.39 2.92
N GLU A 124 13.48 6.38 3.65
CA GLU A 124 12.88 5.18 3.06
C GLU A 124 11.55 5.48 2.35
N ILE A 125 10.71 6.33 2.96
CA ILE A 125 9.44 6.77 2.34
C ILE A 125 9.74 7.52 1.03
N ASP A 126 10.67 8.47 1.06
CA ASP A 126 11.05 9.28 -0.11
C ASP A 126 11.65 8.41 -1.21
N ASN A 127 12.49 7.42 -0.86
CA ASN A 127 13.03 6.47 -1.81
C ASN A 127 11.92 5.72 -2.56
N VAL A 128 10.91 5.22 -1.84
CA VAL A 128 9.77 4.55 -2.49
C VAL A 128 9.01 5.52 -3.39
N VAL A 129 8.66 6.70 -2.88
CA VAL A 129 7.81 7.65 -3.61
C VAL A 129 8.47 8.16 -4.88
N ASN A 130 9.78 8.39 -4.85
CA ASN A 130 10.51 8.96 -5.98
C ASN A 130 10.90 7.91 -7.04
N ASN A 131 11.14 6.66 -6.62
CA ASN A 131 11.75 5.66 -7.49
C ASN A 131 10.81 4.53 -7.92
N ILE A 132 9.75 4.22 -7.15
CA ILE A 132 8.87 3.10 -7.45
C ILE A 132 7.69 3.56 -8.32
N LYS A 133 7.57 2.97 -9.51
CA LYS A 133 6.43 3.16 -10.45
C LYS A 133 5.70 1.86 -10.77
N VAL A 134 6.38 0.73 -10.60
CA VAL A 134 5.87 -0.63 -10.77
C VAL A 134 6.32 -1.41 -9.55
N ILE A 135 5.43 -2.21 -8.95
CA ILE A 135 5.74 -3.05 -7.76
C ILE A 135 5.99 -4.51 -8.16
N ASP A 136 6.49 -5.34 -7.24
CA ASP A 136 7.04 -6.68 -7.54
C ASP A 136 6.10 -7.62 -8.32
N TRP A 137 4.78 -7.44 -8.21
CA TRP A 137 3.80 -8.24 -8.95
C TRP A 137 3.39 -7.63 -10.29
N GLY A 138 4.09 -6.61 -10.77
CA GLY A 138 4.01 -6.09 -12.14
C GLY A 138 2.97 -4.99 -12.37
N VAL A 139 2.29 -4.50 -11.33
CA VAL A 139 1.30 -3.43 -11.48
C VAL A 139 1.92 -2.05 -11.36
N LYS A 140 1.51 -1.13 -12.24
CA LYS A 140 1.86 0.29 -12.14
C LYS A 140 1.12 0.91 -10.96
N VAL A 141 1.83 1.74 -10.19
CA VAL A 141 1.28 2.46 -9.04
C VAL A 141 1.61 3.94 -9.08
N LYS A 142 0.75 4.73 -8.46
CA LYS A 142 1.04 6.11 -8.06
C LYS A 142 1.36 6.13 -6.57
N CYS A 143 2.60 6.47 -6.25
CA CYS A 143 3.07 6.50 -4.86
C CYS A 143 2.66 7.80 -4.16
N LEU A 144 2.20 7.69 -2.93
CA LEU A 144 1.78 8.80 -2.07
C LEU A 144 2.43 8.66 -0.69
N ALA A 145 3.19 9.68 -0.29
CA ALA A 145 3.66 9.79 1.08
C ALA A 145 2.47 10.13 2.00
N PHE A 146 2.25 9.33 3.04
CA PHE A 146 1.30 9.58 4.09
C PHE A 146 2.02 10.16 5.30
N LYS A 147 1.70 11.41 5.63
CA LYS A 147 2.18 12.09 6.83
C LYS A 147 1.06 12.13 7.85
N LYS A 148 1.39 11.87 9.12
CA LYS A 148 0.46 11.99 10.24
C LYS A 148 -0.14 13.39 10.21
N GLN A 149 -1.44 13.49 9.98
CA GLN A 149 -2.13 14.77 10.09
C GLN A 149 -2.22 15.09 11.59
N LYS A 150 -1.73 16.26 12.00
CA LYS A 150 -2.08 16.79 13.33
C LYS A 150 -3.60 16.91 13.33
N GLN A 151 -4.25 16.27 14.30
CA GLN A 151 -5.65 16.56 14.60
C GLN A 151 -5.66 18.03 15.03
N GLU A 152 -6.29 18.89 14.23
CA GLU A 152 -6.72 20.22 14.66
C GLU A 152 -7.94 20.07 15.57
#